data_AF-A0A9W9VS46-F1
#
_entry.id   AF-A0A9W9VS46-F1
#
_cell.length_a   1.000
_cell.length_b   1.000
_cell.length_c   1.000
_cell.angle_alpha   90.00
_cell.angle_beta   90.00
_cell.angle_gamma   90.00
#
_symmetry.space_group_name_H-M   'P 1'
#
loop_
_entity.id
_entity.type
_entity.pdbx_description
1 polymer ?
#
loop_
_entity_poly.entity_id
_entity_poly.type
_entity_poly.pdbx_seq_one_letter_code
_entity_poly.pdbx_strand_id
1 'polypeptide(L)'
;MAAGNTLGPTPKDVYRTLNLVVQCLCIPIVSAAVALRFYTRFRFKQRLGIEDYACTVAWGLFMAYCAIGILIGRHGGGYHVDEVLAWNPAEIIQFKKWCYIATLLYCPMALFVKIALLSILTRIFAPYRNKVFFIYGLLGALCVYYTIALIIKIRICYPIPYYWLGDELEGGGTCLDQTAALIADSVISVVSDIIILILPLPLTWSLQMSKNKKLRVMGLLGAGGFAVGFSLYRLVLVLQDGTSPDQTIVFMCVIMSGNAEGGVGLICACLPVLNVLLAHYRKNYSSQKYYNQSSEIQLGDRKTGSTSKNASQSQWDKATNFGDQSHLISFAGAPEAADSLYNENGIRKTVAVEQTVESRDSDSR
;
A
#
# COMPACT_ATOMS: atom_id res chain seq x y z
N MET A 1 53.32 -30.80 -19.84
CA MET A 1 52.02 -31.42 -20.19
C MET A 1 51.02 -30.97 -19.14
N ALA A 2 50.00 -30.24 -19.58
CA ALA A 2 49.11 -29.45 -18.75
C ALA A 2 48.19 -30.33 -17.88
N ALA A 3 48.05 -29.94 -16.61
CA ALA A 3 47.02 -30.43 -15.72
C ALA A 3 45.65 -30.00 -16.26
N GLY A 4 44.80 -30.99 -16.56
CA GLY A 4 43.42 -30.77 -16.98
C GLY A 4 42.59 -30.26 -15.81
N ASN A 5 42.45 -28.93 -15.71
CA ASN A 5 41.38 -28.29 -14.96
C ASN A 5 40.05 -28.56 -15.68
N THR A 6 39.39 -29.65 -15.33
CA THR A 6 37.95 -29.82 -15.59
C THR A 6 37.20 -28.99 -14.55
N LEU A 7 37.10 -27.68 -14.79
CA LEU A 7 36.02 -26.90 -14.19
C LEU A 7 34.71 -27.51 -14.69
N GLY A 8 34.06 -28.31 -13.85
CA GLY A 8 32.61 -28.50 -13.96
C GLY A 8 31.92 -27.13 -13.94
N PRO A 9 30.68 -27.01 -14.45
CA PRO A 9 29.98 -25.74 -14.45
C PRO A 9 29.92 -25.24 -13.01
N THR A 10 30.64 -24.16 -12.69
CA THR A 10 30.54 -23.52 -11.38
C THR A 10 29.07 -23.15 -11.20
N PRO A 11 28.37 -23.69 -10.19
CA PRO A 11 26.99 -23.30 -9.94
C PRO A 11 26.92 -21.80 -9.83
N LYS A 12 26.07 -21.22 -10.65
CA LYS A 12 25.86 -19.78 -10.66
C LYS A 12 25.17 -19.42 -9.34
N ASP A 13 25.91 -18.83 -8.40
CA ASP A 13 25.45 -18.14 -7.17
C ASP A 13 24.38 -17.04 -7.39
N VAL A 14 23.83 -16.95 -8.61
CA VAL A 14 22.92 -15.92 -9.07
C VAL A 14 21.64 -15.94 -8.24
N TYR A 15 21.02 -17.09 -7.95
CA TYR A 15 19.79 -17.14 -7.16
C TYR A 15 20.00 -16.68 -5.72
N ARG A 16 21.11 -17.07 -5.10
CA ARG A 16 21.49 -16.61 -3.76
C ARG A 16 21.70 -15.10 -3.72
N THR A 17 22.44 -14.57 -4.69
CA THR A 17 22.73 -13.14 -4.81
C THR A 17 21.45 -12.35 -5.09
N LEU A 18 20.60 -12.82 -6.01
CA LEU A 18 19.32 -12.22 -6.33
C LEU A 18 18.39 -12.18 -5.12
N ASN A 19 18.27 -13.29 -4.37
CA ASN A 19 17.48 -13.32 -3.14
C ASN A 19 17.99 -12.28 -2.13
N LEU A 20 19.30 -12.20 -1.89
CA LEU A 20 19.86 -11.22 -0.96
C LEU A 20 19.58 -9.79 -1.41
N VAL A 21 19.78 -9.47 -2.69
CA VAL A 21 19.49 -8.15 -3.26
C VAL A 21 18.01 -7.80 -3.11
N VAL A 22 17.11 -8.73 -3.45
CA VAL A 22 15.66 -8.52 -3.32
C VAL A 22 15.28 -8.25 -1.87
N GLN A 23 15.78 -9.02 -0.91
CA GLN A 23 15.47 -8.81 0.51
C GLN A 23 15.99 -7.46 1.01
N CYS A 24 17.24 -7.11 0.66
CA CYS A 24 17.86 -5.83 1.03
C CYS A 24 17.14 -4.62 0.43
N LEU A 25 16.46 -4.75 -0.72
CA LEU A 25 15.65 -3.69 -1.32
C LEU A 25 14.23 -3.65 -0.77
N CYS A 26 13.59 -4.81 -0.59
CA CYS A 26 12.22 -4.92 -0.10
C CYS A 26 12.06 -4.36 1.32
N ILE A 27 12.99 -4.68 2.22
CA ILE A 27 12.96 -4.22 3.61
C ILE A 27 12.85 -2.68 3.72
N PRO A 28 13.77 -1.88 3.18
CA PRO A 28 13.71 -0.42 3.32
C PRO A 28 12.53 0.18 2.55
N ILE A 29 12.20 -0.32 1.36
CA ILE A 29 11.11 0.23 0.54
C ILE A 29 9.76 0.07 1.25
N VAL A 30 9.47 -1.14 1.73
CA VAL A 30 8.19 -1.43 2.43
C VAL A 30 8.15 -0.72 3.78
N SER A 31 9.26 -0.72 4.53
CA SER A 31 9.34 -0.03 5.82
C SER A 31 9.16 1.48 5.66
N ALA A 32 9.73 2.10 4.62
CA ALA A 32 9.52 3.51 4.32
C ALA A 32 8.05 3.82 3.99
N ALA A 33 7.37 2.96 3.22
CA ALA A 33 5.97 3.13 2.90
C ALA A 33 5.08 3.07 4.16
N VAL A 34 5.33 2.12 5.05
CA VAL A 34 4.60 1.97 6.33
C VAL A 34 4.92 3.13 7.28
N ALA A 35 6.19 3.52 7.40
CA ALA A 35 6.59 4.67 8.21
C ALA A 35 5.92 5.96 7.73
N LEU A 36 5.87 6.18 6.40
CA LEU A 36 5.23 7.35 5.81
C LEU A 36 3.71 7.35 6.02
N ARG A 37 3.08 6.17 6.02
CA ARG A 37 1.67 6.01 6.41
C ARG A 37 1.43 6.50 7.85
N PHE A 38 2.22 6.02 8.81
CA PHE A 38 2.09 6.43 10.22
C PHE A 38 2.41 7.91 10.42
N TYR A 39 3.48 8.41 9.81
CA TYR A 39 3.82 9.83 9.83
C TYR A 39 2.65 10.69 9.37
N THR A 40 2.00 10.32 8.27
CA THR A 40 0.82 11.03 7.76
C THR A 40 -0.35 10.97 8.75
N ARG A 41 -0.66 9.79 9.32
CA ARG A 41 -1.74 9.66 10.31
C ARG A 41 -1.51 10.55 11.53
N PHE A 42 -0.30 10.55 12.09
CA PHE A 42 0.06 11.37 13.25
C PHE A 42 0.06 12.86 12.92
N ARG A 43 0.67 13.26 11.80
CA ARG A 43 0.76 14.66 11.37
C ARG A 43 -0.59 15.30 11.10
N PHE A 44 -1.57 14.53 10.62
CA PHE A 44 -2.93 14.98 10.35
C PHE A 44 -3.93 14.58 11.45
N LYS A 45 -3.46 14.10 12.61
CA LYS A 45 -4.28 13.69 13.77
C LYS A 45 -5.45 12.77 13.40
N GLN A 46 -5.24 11.85 12.44
CA GLN A 46 -6.26 10.91 12.02
C GLN A 46 -6.36 9.76 13.02
N ARG A 47 -7.59 9.31 13.31
CA ARG A 47 -7.82 8.13 14.16
C ARG A 47 -7.23 6.88 13.49
N LEU A 48 -6.55 6.05 14.29
CA LEU A 48 -6.06 4.74 13.86
C LEU A 48 -7.25 3.79 13.68
N GLY A 49 -7.33 3.17 12.51
CA GLY A 49 -8.35 2.18 12.19
C GLY A 49 -7.79 0.76 12.24
N ILE A 50 -8.68 -0.22 12.09
CA ILE A 50 -8.33 -1.65 12.00
C ILE A 50 -7.32 -1.89 10.87
N GLU A 51 -7.42 -1.11 9.78
CA GLU A 51 -6.49 -1.17 8.66
C GLU A 51 -5.03 -0.84 9.05
N ASP A 52 -4.82 0.00 10.06
CA ASP A 52 -3.49 0.42 10.51
C ASP A 52 -2.85 -0.67 11.40
N TYR A 53 -3.65 -1.30 12.28
CA TYR A 53 -3.18 -2.44 13.08
C TYR A 53 -2.85 -3.64 12.20
N ALA A 54 -3.75 -4.02 11.28
CA ALA A 54 -3.51 -5.13 10.36
C ALA A 54 -2.26 -4.88 9.49
N CYS A 55 -2.07 -3.64 9.02
CA CYS A 55 -0.87 -3.26 8.26
C CYS A 55 0.41 -3.37 9.10
N THR A 56 0.37 -3.00 10.39
CA THR A 56 1.54 -3.10 11.28
C THR A 56 1.92 -4.55 11.55
N VAL A 57 0.93 -5.41 11.82
CA VAL A 57 1.16 -6.84 12.04
C VAL A 57 1.69 -7.50 10.77
N ALA A 58 1.08 -7.19 9.61
CA ALA A 58 1.57 -7.64 8.31
C ALA A 58 3.02 -7.20 8.05
N TRP A 59 3.38 -5.96 8.39
CA TRP A 59 4.75 -5.46 8.25
C TRP A 59 5.74 -6.21 9.16
N GLY A 60 5.38 -6.47 10.41
CA GLY A 60 6.22 -7.26 11.32
C GLY A 60 6.46 -8.69 10.81
N LEU A 61 5.40 -9.35 10.31
CA LEU A 61 5.50 -10.68 9.71
C LEU A 61 6.31 -10.65 8.41
N PHE A 62 6.16 -9.61 7.59
CA PHE A 62 6.95 -9.41 6.38
C PHE A 62 8.44 -9.27 6.70
N MET A 63 8.80 -8.49 7.72
CA MET A 63 10.19 -8.35 8.17
C MET A 63 10.78 -9.68 8.65
N ALA A 64 10.01 -10.46 9.41
CA ALA A 64 10.41 -11.81 9.82
C ALA A 64 10.59 -12.74 8.61
N TYR A 65 9.69 -12.69 7.64
CA TYR A 65 9.76 -13.48 6.41
C TYR A 65 10.99 -13.11 5.56
N CYS A 66 11.30 -11.81 5.43
CA CYS A 66 12.54 -11.34 4.80
C CYS A 66 13.79 -11.83 5.52
N ALA A 67 13.82 -11.77 6.85
CA ALA A 67 14.95 -12.25 7.65
C ALA A 67 15.19 -13.76 7.45
N ILE A 68 14.12 -14.56 7.44
CA ILE A 68 14.23 -15.99 7.15
C ILE A 68 14.75 -16.23 5.73
N GLY A 69 14.28 -15.48 4.73
CA GLY A 69 14.80 -15.62 3.37
C GLY A 69 16.31 -15.33 3.26
N ILE A 70 16.85 -14.41 4.07
CA ILE A 70 18.30 -14.18 4.16
C ILE A 70 18.99 -15.39 4.80
N LEU A 71 18.44 -15.95 5.88
CA LEU A 71 19.00 -17.12 6.57
C LEU A 71 19.01 -18.38 5.69
N ILE A 72 17.93 -18.62 4.95
CA ILE A 72 17.84 -19.72 3.98
C ILE A 72 18.97 -19.59 2.95
N GLY A 73 19.27 -18.38 2.47
CA GLY A 73 20.38 -18.12 1.55
C GLY A 73 21.77 -18.29 2.15
N ARG A 74 21.90 -18.32 3.49
CA ARG A 74 23.16 -18.65 4.18
C ARG A 74 23.35 -20.15 4.35
N HIS A 75 22.27 -20.90 4.50
CA HIS A 75 22.26 -22.35 4.73
C HIS A 75 22.06 -23.16 3.43
N GLY A 76 22.66 -22.72 2.32
CA GLY A 76 22.64 -23.48 1.05
C GLY A 76 21.44 -23.21 0.13
N GLY A 77 20.54 -22.28 0.48
CA GLY A 77 19.44 -21.91 -0.39
C GLY A 77 19.90 -21.17 -1.66
N GLY A 78 19.51 -21.68 -2.82
CA GLY A 78 19.90 -21.15 -4.14
C GLY A 78 21.01 -21.95 -4.86
N TYR A 79 21.50 -23.02 -4.26
CA TYR A 79 22.37 -24.04 -4.88
C TYR A 79 21.57 -25.28 -5.25
N HIS A 80 22.08 -26.10 -6.19
CA HIS A 80 21.46 -27.40 -6.50
C HIS A 80 21.57 -28.31 -5.28
N VAL A 81 20.57 -29.18 -5.08
CA VAL A 81 20.51 -30.07 -3.89
C VAL A 81 21.80 -30.91 -3.77
N ASP A 82 22.28 -31.42 -4.90
CA ASP A 82 23.47 -32.28 -4.98
C ASP A 82 24.76 -31.56 -4.53
N GLU A 83 24.85 -30.26 -4.82
CA GLU A 83 26.01 -29.44 -4.44
C GLU A 83 26.03 -29.17 -2.94
N VAL A 84 24.86 -28.95 -2.33
CA VAL A 84 24.75 -28.74 -0.89
C VAL A 84 25.04 -30.05 -0.14
N LEU A 85 24.54 -31.19 -0.64
CA LEU A 85 24.84 -32.52 -0.09
C LEU A 85 26.33 -32.83 -0.14
N ALA A 86 26.99 -32.51 -1.26
CA ALA A 86 28.42 -32.75 -1.44
C ALA A 86 29.29 -31.85 -0.53
N TRP A 87 28.83 -30.65 -0.21
CA TRP A 87 29.57 -29.71 0.64
C TRP A 87 29.37 -29.97 2.13
N ASN A 88 28.12 -30.01 2.60
CA ASN A 88 27.80 -30.26 4.00
C ASN A 88 26.35 -30.73 4.19
N PRO A 89 26.11 -32.03 4.43
CA PRO A 89 24.75 -32.57 4.57
C PRO A 89 23.98 -31.99 5.78
N ALA A 90 24.67 -31.51 6.82
CA ALA A 90 24.04 -30.91 7.98
C ALA A 90 23.32 -29.58 7.67
N GLU A 91 23.77 -28.86 6.63
CA GLU A 91 23.17 -27.58 6.20
C GLU A 91 21.79 -27.77 5.59
N ILE A 92 21.52 -28.91 4.95
CA ILE A 92 20.21 -29.23 4.36
C ILE A 92 19.14 -29.35 5.44
N ILE A 93 19.48 -29.90 6.60
CA ILE A 93 18.54 -29.99 7.72
C ILE A 93 18.18 -28.57 8.20
N GLN A 94 19.16 -27.65 8.27
CA GLN A 94 18.90 -26.26 8.62
C GLN A 94 18.07 -25.55 7.55
N PHE A 95 18.39 -25.74 6.27
CA PHE A 95 17.59 -25.24 5.14
C PHE A 95 16.13 -25.67 5.26
N LYS A 96 15.87 -26.97 5.44
CA LYS A 96 14.50 -27.51 5.59
C LYS A 96 13.79 -26.90 6.80
N LYS A 97 14.46 -26.76 7.95
CA LYS A 97 13.87 -26.08 9.13
C LYS A 97 13.47 -24.64 8.83
N TRP A 98 14.32 -23.87 8.17
CA TRP A 98 14.00 -22.48 7.81
C TRP A 98 12.90 -22.38 6.77
N CYS A 99 12.87 -23.28 5.76
CA CYS A 99 11.78 -23.36 4.80
C CYS A 99 10.44 -23.69 5.46
N TYR A 100 10.43 -24.62 6.42
CA TYR A 100 9.25 -24.90 7.23
C TYR A 100 8.73 -23.65 7.93
N ILE A 101 9.59 -22.92 8.65
CA ILE A 101 9.20 -21.68 9.33
C ILE A 101 8.73 -20.61 8.33
N ALA A 102 9.37 -20.50 7.15
CA ALA A 102 8.94 -19.59 6.09
C ALA A 102 7.49 -19.87 5.65
N THR A 103 7.14 -21.14 5.41
CA THR A 103 5.77 -21.51 5.02
C THR A 103 4.73 -21.17 6.09
N LEU A 104 5.11 -21.25 7.37
CA LEU A 104 4.27 -20.88 8.51
C LEU A 104 4.09 -19.37 8.65
N LEU A 105 5.12 -18.57 8.35
CA LEU A 105 5.03 -17.11 8.39
C LEU A 105 4.29 -16.52 7.19
N TYR A 106 4.37 -17.17 6.02
CA TYR A 106 3.73 -16.69 4.81
C TYR A 106 2.20 -16.62 4.96
N CYS A 107 1.55 -17.65 5.52
CA CYS A 107 0.09 -17.68 5.71
C CYS A 107 -0.47 -16.47 6.50
N PRO A 108 -0.01 -16.20 7.74
CA PRO A 108 -0.50 -15.06 8.50
C PRO A 108 -0.09 -13.73 7.84
N MET A 109 1.10 -13.63 7.23
CA MET A 109 1.51 -12.43 6.49
C MET A 109 0.51 -12.11 5.38
N ALA A 110 0.20 -13.08 4.50
CA ALA A 110 -0.74 -12.92 3.41
C ALA A 110 -2.15 -12.57 3.92
N LEU A 111 -2.60 -13.22 4.99
CA LEU A 111 -3.89 -12.92 5.63
C LEU A 111 -3.96 -11.47 6.11
N PHE A 112 -2.99 -11.00 6.90
CA PHE A 112 -3.02 -9.64 7.44
C PHE A 112 -2.90 -8.55 6.35
N VAL A 113 -2.16 -8.81 5.27
CA VAL A 113 -2.14 -7.93 4.09
C VAL A 113 -3.53 -7.84 3.46
N LYS A 114 -4.20 -8.97 3.25
CA LYS A 114 -5.57 -8.98 2.69
C LYS A 114 -6.58 -8.32 3.63
N ILE A 115 -6.46 -8.53 4.95
CA ILE A 115 -7.28 -7.82 5.96
C ILE A 115 -7.08 -6.30 5.84
N ALA A 116 -5.84 -5.82 5.71
CA ALA A 116 -5.56 -4.39 5.56
C ALA A 116 -6.20 -3.82 4.27
N LEU A 117 -6.05 -4.53 3.13
CA LEU A 117 -6.63 -4.13 1.86
C LEU A 117 -8.17 -4.12 1.88
N LEU A 118 -8.80 -5.19 2.38
CA LEU A 118 -10.25 -5.30 2.49
C LEU A 118 -10.84 -4.27 3.47
N SER A 119 -10.14 -3.95 4.56
CA SER A 119 -10.55 -2.90 5.49
C SER A 119 -10.54 -1.52 4.83
N ILE A 120 -9.53 -1.23 4.01
CA ILE A 120 -9.47 0.00 3.20
C ILE A 120 -10.63 0.05 2.20
N LEU A 121 -10.91 -1.07 1.50
CA LEU A 121 -12.03 -1.15 0.57
C LEU A 121 -13.36 -0.95 1.27
N THR A 122 -13.56 -1.52 2.46
CA THR A 122 -14.79 -1.32 3.26
C THR A 122 -15.06 0.15 3.52
N ARG A 123 -14.01 0.92 3.86
CA ARG A 123 -14.12 2.38 4.07
C ARG A 123 -14.45 3.14 2.79
N ILE A 124 -13.90 2.73 1.65
CA ILE A 124 -14.20 3.33 0.34
C ILE A 124 -15.65 3.04 -0.07
N PHE A 125 -16.12 1.83 0.21
CA PHE A 125 -17.45 1.34 -0.13
C PHE A 125 -18.50 1.57 0.94
N ALA A 126 -18.20 2.34 2.00
CA ALA A 126 -19.13 2.62 3.09
C ALA A 126 -20.55 3.06 2.65
N PRO A 127 -20.74 3.84 1.56
CA PRO A 127 -22.08 4.18 1.06
C PRO A 127 -22.87 2.99 0.47
N TYR A 128 -22.19 1.93 0.03
CA TYR A 128 -22.78 0.80 -0.69
C TYR A 128 -22.89 -0.44 0.22
N ARG A 129 -23.94 -0.47 1.07
CA ARG A 129 -24.13 -1.52 2.08
C ARG A 129 -23.99 -2.96 1.55
N ASN A 130 -24.57 -3.27 0.39
CA ASN A 130 -24.49 -4.63 -0.19
C ASN A 130 -23.04 -5.04 -0.51
N LYS A 131 -22.21 -4.11 -0.98
CA LYS A 131 -20.79 -4.37 -1.26
C LYS A 131 -19.99 -4.55 0.03
N VAL A 132 -20.32 -3.77 1.07
CA VAL A 132 -19.71 -3.90 2.40
C VAL A 132 -20.00 -5.26 3.03
N PHE A 133 -21.24 -5.75 2.96
CA PHE A 133 -21.57 -7.10 3.44
C PHE A 133 -20.79 -8.19 2.70
N PHE A 134 -20.65 -8.07 1.38
CA PHE A 134 -19.81 -8.98 0.60
C PHE A 134 -18.34 -8.95 1.04
N ILE A 135 -17.78 -7.76 1.29
CA ILE A 135 -16.40 -7.62 1.78
C ILE A 135 -16.21 -8.32 3.14
N TYR A 136 -17.14 -8.13 4.08
CA TYR A 136 -17.05 -8.81 5.38
C TYR A 136 -17.20 -10.34 5.26
N GLY A 137 -18.08 -10.82 4.37
CA GLY A 137 -18.18 -12.25 4.07
C GLY A 137 -16.89 -12.83 3.51
N LEU A 138 -16.27 -12.12 2.54
CA LEU A 138 -14.97 -12.50 1.97
C LEU A 138 -13.86 -12.49 3.03
N LEU A 139 -13.81 -11.46 3.87
CA LEU A 139 -12.87 -11.36 4.99
C LEU A 139 -13.00 -12.58 5.93
N GLY A 140 -14.23 -12.91 6.33
CA GLY A 140 -14.51 -14.07 7.17
C GLY A 140 -14.06 -15.39 6.53
N ALA A 141 -14.38 -15.59 5.25
CA ALA A 141 -13.97 -16.77 4.50
C ALA A 141 -12.43 -16.91 4.42
N LEU A 142 -11.72 -15.81 4.17
CA LEU A 142 -10.26 -15.81 4.15
C LEU A 142 -9.67 -16.09 5.53
N CYS A 143 -10.19 -15.49 6.59
CA CYS A 143 -9.74 -15.77 7.95
C CYS A 143 -9.90 -17.25 8.30
N VAL A 144 -11.05 -17.85 8.00
CA VAL A 144 -11.31 -19.28 8.23
C VAL A 144 -10.32 -20.14 7.44
N TYR A 145 -10.18 -19.88 6.13
CA TYR A 145 -9.27 -20.64 5.28
C TYR A 145 -7.82 -20.56 5.77
N TYR A 146 -7.27 -19.36 5.97
CA TYR A 146 -5.87 -19.19 6.37
C TYR A 146 -5.59 -19.75 7.77
N THR A 147 -6.57 -19.72 8.67
CA THR A 147 -6.44 -20.34 10.00
C THR A 147 -6.35 -21.86 9.89
N ILE A 148 -7.23 -22.50 9.10
CA ILE A 148 -7.20 -23.94 8.85
C ILE A 148 -5.91 -24.34 8.13
N ALA A 149 -5.52 -23.60 7.09
CA ALA A 149 -4.29 -23.84 6.34
C ALA A 149 -3.06 -23.75 7.25
N LEU A 150 -3.00 -22.78 8.17
CA LEU A 150 -1.91 -22.67 9.14
C LEU A 150 -1.84 -23.89 10.07
N ILE A 151 -2.97 -24.36 10.59
CA ILE A 151 -3.03 -25.55 11.45
C ILE A 151 -2.54 -26.79 10.68
N ILE A 152 -2.98 -26.97 9.44
CA ILE A 152 -2.55 -28.07 8.57
C ILE A 152 -1.04 -28.00 8.32
N LYS A 153 -0.49 -26.80 8.03
CA LYS A 153 0.96 -26.63 7.84
C LYS A 153 1.78 -26.90 9.08
N ILE A 154 1.30 -26.49 10.26
CA ILE A 154 1.97 -26.82 11.53
C ILE A 154 2.07 -28.35 11.68
N ARG A 155 1.03 -29.07 11.27
CA ARG A 155 0.92 -30.54 11.38
C ARG A 155 1.14 -31.25 10.05
N ILE A 156 1.93 -30.66 9.15
CA ILE A 156 2.12 -31.21 7.80
C ILE A 156 2.80 -32.59 7.82
N CYS A 157 3.61 -32.87 8.83
CA CYS A 157 4.20 -34.18 9.07
C CYS A 157 3.92 -34.66 10.50
N TYR A 158 3.76 -35.97 10.65
CA TYR A 158 3.64 -36.64 11.93
C TYR A 158 4.73 -37.72 12.05
N PRO A 159 5.67 -37.59 13.01
CA PRO A 159 5.89 -36.44 13.90
C PRO A 159 6.53 -35.24 13.16
N ILE A 160 6.43 -34.02 13.72
CA ILE A 160 6.94 -32.80 13.08
C ILE A 160 8.43 -32.90 12.65
N PRO A 161 9.34 -33.50 13.45
CA PRO A 161 10.74 -33.63 13.05
C PRO A 161 10.99 -34.41 11.77
N TYR A 162 10.02 -35.23 11.34
CA TYR A 162 10.09 -35.97 10.09
C TYR A 162 10.18 -35.06 8.86
N TYR A 163 9.70 -33.81 8.95
CA TYR A 163 9.81 -32.83 7.86
C TYR A 163 11.27 -32.56 7.45
N TRP A 164 12.18 -32.44 8.41
CA TRP A 164 13.59 -32.10 8.14
C TRP A 164 14.54 -33.29 8.26
N LEU A 165 14.20 -34.33 9.06
CA LEU A 165 15.02 -35.55 9.21
C LEU A 165 14.67 -36.63 8.18
N GLY A 166 13.44 -36.67 7.67
CA GLY A 166 12.99 -37.73 6.76
C GLY A 166 13.23 -39.13 7.33
N ASP A 167 13.72 -40.03 6.49
CA ASP A 167 13.99 -41.43 6.84
C ASP A 167 15.09 -41.61 7.91
N GLU A 168 15.88 -40.56 8.21
CA GLU A 168 16.85 -40.58 9.31
C GLU A 168 16.19 -40.50 10.69
N LEU A 169 14.89 -40.19 10.76
CA LEU A 169 14.17 -40.15 12.03
C LEU A 169 13.87 -41.57 12.54
N GLU A 170 14.44 -41.91 13.69
CA GLU A 170 14.10 -43.14 14.41
C GLU A 170 12.59 -43.19 14.72
N GLY A 171 11.92 -44.25 14.23
CA GLY A 171 10.48 -44.44 14.37
C GLY A 171 9.65 -44.06 13.13
N GLY A 172 10.28 -43.50 12.08
CA GLY A 172 9.62 -43.15 10.83
C GLY A 172 8.58 -42.04 10.97
N GLY A 173 7.85 -41.77 9.88
CA GLY A 173 6.80 -40.77 9.87
C GLY A 173 6.10 -40.67 8.53
N THR A 174 5.04 -39.87 8.50
CA THR A 174 4.32 -39.56 7.26
C THR A 174 4.11 -38.05 7.14
N CYS A 175 4.19 -37.54 5.92
CA CYS A 175 3.86 -36.16 5.60
C CYS A 175 2.66 -36.12 4.65
N LEU A 176 1.84 -35.08 4.80
CA LEU A 176 0.93 -34.69 3.73
C LEU A 176 1.73 -34.19 2.52
N ASP A 177 1.09 -34.27 1.35
CA ASP A 177 1.65 -33.76 0.11
C ASP A 177 1.87 -32.23 0.20
N GLN A 178 3.14 -31.85 0.30
CA GLN A 178 3.57 -30.47 0.44
C GLN A 178 3.32 -29.66 -0.83
N THR A 179 3.48 -30.29 -2.00
CA THR A 179 3.24 -29.67 -3.30
C THR A 179 1.75 -29.38 -3.46
N ALA A 180 0.88 -30.33 -3.11
CA ALA A 180 -0.56 -30.11 -3.10
C ALA A 180 -0.97 -28.95 -2.18
N ALA A 181 -0.37 -28.85 -0.99
CA ALA A 181 -0.62 -27.74 -0.06
C ALA A 181 -0.15 -26.38 -0.64
N LEU A 182 1.02 -26.33 -1.27
CA LEU A 182 1.54 -25.12 -1.92
C LEU A 182 0.71 -24.69 -3.14
N ILE A 183 0.19 -25.64 -3.92
CA ILE A 183 -0.72 -25.37 -5.03
C ILE A 183 -2.03 -24.79 -4.49
N ALA A 184 -2.63 -25.43 -3.49
CA ALA A 184 -3.88 -24.95 -2.89
C ALA A 184 -3.74 -23.52 -2.37
N ASP A 185 -2.67 -23.22 -1.63
CA ASP A 185 -2.36 -21.88 -1.14
C ASP A 185 -2.16 -20.87 -2.26
N SER A 186 -1.43 -21.25 -3.31
CA SER A 186 -1.15 -20.38 -4.44
C SER A 186 -2.42 -20.04 -5.21
N VAL A 187 -3.30 -21.03 -5.45
CA VAL A 187 -4.61 -20.83 -6.07
C VAL A 187 -5.47 -19.90 -5.24
N ILE A 188 -5.59 -20.15 -3.93
CA ILE A 188 -6.42 -19.30 -3.06
C ILE A 188 -5.86 -17.88 -2.97
N SER A 189 -4.54 -17.70 -2.95
CA SER A 189 -3.98 -16.35 -2.96
C SER A 189 -4.29 -15.61 -4.26
N VAL A 190 -4.10 -16.24 -5.42
CA VAL A 190 -4.43 -15.66 -6.73
C VAL A 190 -5.91 -15.29 -6.83
N VAL A 191 -6.80 -16.23 -6.48
CA VAL A 191 -8.26 -16.01 -6.54
C VAL A 191 -8.65 -14.84 -5.64
N SER A 192 -8.15 -14.81 -4.41
CA SER A 192 -8.48 -13.72 -3.48
C SER A 192 -7.89 -12.38 -3.90
N ASP A 193 -6.69 -12.33 -4.48
CA ASP A 193 -6.11 -11.10 -5.02
C ASP A 193 -6.92 -10.56 -6.20
N ILE A 194 -7.36 -11.43 -7.12
CA ILE A 194 -8.23 -11.07 -8.25
C ILE A 194 -9.56 -10.50 -7.74
N ILE A 195 -10.18 -11.13 -6.74
CA ILE A 195 -11.43 -10.62 -6.15
C ILE A 195 -11.21 -9.23 -5.55
N ILE A 196 -10.13 -9.04 -4.77
CA ILE A 196 -9.78 -7.74 -4.17
C ILE A 196 -9.53 -6.68 -5.26
N LEU A 197 -8.88 -7.06 -6.36
CA LEU A 197 -8.57 -6.18 -7.49
C LEU A 197 -9.83 -5.75 -8.27
N ILE A 198 -10.77 -6.68 -8.48
CA ILE A 198 -12.01 -6.41 -9.23
C ILE A 198 -12.99 -5.57 -8.41
N LEU A 199 -12.97 -5.70 -7.08
CA LEU A 199 -13.90 -5.02 -6.18
C LEU A 199 -14.03 -3.50 -6.43
N PRO A 200 -12.94 -2.71 -6.57
CA PRO A 200 -13.01 -1.29 -6.89
C PRO A 200 -13.46 -0.95 -8.34
N LEU A 201 -13.43 -1.87 -9.30
CA LEU A 201 -13.70 -1.57 -10.72
C LEU A 201 -15.14 -1.08 -11.00
N PRO A 202 -16.20 -1.76 -10.51
CA PRO A 202 -17.58 -1.30 -10.73
C PRO A 202 -17.83 0.14 -10.26
N LEU A 203 -17.16 0.57 -9.18
CA LEU A 203 -17.27 1.92 -8.67
C LEU A 203 -16.67 2.96 -9.62
N THR A 204 -15.56 2.61 -10.28
CA THR A 204 -14.88 3.51 -11.22
C THR A 204 -15.63 3.72 -12.52
N TRP A 205 -16.47 2.77 -12.93
CA TRP A 205 -17.33 2.91 -14.12
C TRP A 205 -18.64 3.61 -13.83
N SER A 206 -19.24 3.37 -12.66
CA SER A 206 -20.60 3.84 -12.38
C SER A 206 -20.68 5.26 -11.80
N LEU A 207 -19.57 5.88 -11.38
CA LEU A 207 -19.63 7.14 -10.64
C LEU A 207 -18.76 8.22 -11.29
N GLN A 208 -19.35 9.38 -11.60
CA GLN A 208 -18.69 10.60 -12.06
C GLN A 208 -17.75 11.16 -10.97
N MET A 209 -16.66 10.45 -10.69
CA MET A 209 -15.68 10.84 -9.70
C MET A 209 -14.78 11.94 -10.24
N SER A 210 -14.44 12.90 -9.37
CA SER A 210 -13.44 13.93 -9.69
C SER A 210 -12.11 13.28 -10.06
N LYS A 211 -11.36 13.90 -10.99
CA LYS A 211 -10.07 13.38 -11.52
C LYS A 211 -9.11 12.93 -10.40
N ASN A 212 -9.12 13.64 -9.27
CA ASN A 212 -8.30 13.32 -8.10
C ASN A 212 -8.69 12.02 -7.39
N LYS A 213 -9.99 11.68 -7.31
CA LYS A 213 -10.44 10.39 -6.77
C LYS A 213 -10.13 9.26 -7.74
N LYS A 214 -10.35 9.49 -9.04
CA LYS A 214 -10.03 8.52 -10.10
C LYS A 214 -8.57 8.09 -10.09
N LEU A 215 -7.63 9.04 -9.96
CA LEU A 215 -6.19 8.74 -9.92
C LEU A 215 -5.81 7.86 -8.71
N ARG A 216 -6.44 8.05 -7.54
CA ARG A 216 -6.18 7.23 -6.35
C ARG A 216 -6.60 5.79 -6.56
N VAL A 217 -7.77 5.58 -7.16
CA VAL A 217 -8.27 4.23 -7.45
C VAL A 217 -7.41 3.56 -8.51
N MET A 218 -6.96 4.29 -9.54
CA MET A 218 -6.03 3.77 -10.53
C MET A 218 -4.68 3.35 -9.92
N GLY A 219 -4.15 4.10 -8.95
CA GLY A 219 -2.93 3.71 -8.23
C GLY A 219 -3.09 2.42 -7.44
N LEU A 220 -4.22 2.26 -6.73
CA LEU A 220 -4.56 1.03 -6.02
C LEU A 220 -4.73 -0.17 -6.97
N LEU A 221 -5.43 0.02 -8.08
CA LEU A 221 -5.62 -1.01 -9.11
C LEU A 221 -4.30 -1.41 -9.76
N GLY A 222 -3.42 -0.45 -10.06
CA GLY A 222 -2.10 -0.73 -10.62
C GLY A 222 -1.24 -1.56 -9.67
N ALA A 223 -1.11 -1.13 -8.42
CA ALA A 223 -0.34 -1.87 -7.41
C ALA A 223 -0.96 -3.26 -7.12
N GLY A 224 -2.29 -3.36 -7.01
CA GLY A 224 -2.98 -4.64 -6.86
C GLY A 224 -2.77 -5.57 -8.05
N GLY A 225 -2.72 -5.04 -9.28
CA GLY A 225 -2.43 -5.82 -10.49
C GLY A 225 -1.03 -6.43 -10.47
N PHE A 226 -0.02 -5.68 -10.01
CA PHE A 226 1.33 -6.23 -9.81
C PHE A 226 1.34 -7.36 -8.77
N ALA A 227 0.62 -7.22 -7.65
CA ALA A 227 0.51 -8.27 -6.65
C ALA A 227 -0.10 -9.56 -7.24
N VAL A 228 -1.20 -9.45 -8.00
CA VAL A 228 -1.80 -10.60 -8.71
C VAL A 228 -0.80 -11.26 -9.67
N GLY A 229 0.00 -10.47 -10.39
CA GLY A 229 1.03 -10.97 -11.29
C GLY A 229 2.07 -11.83 -10.56
N PHE A 230 2.54 -11.40 -9.38
CA PHE A 230 3.47 -12.19 -8.57
C PHE A 230 2.82 -13.46 -8.00
N SER A 231 1.56 -13.38 -7.57
CA SER A 231 0.79 -14.55 -7.11
C SER A 231 0.63 -15.58 -8.23
N LEU A 232 0.37 -15.13 -9.46
CA LEU A 232 0.24 -16.01 -10.63
C LEU A 232 1.60 -16.63 -11.02
N TYR A 233 2.67 -15.83 -10.98
CA TYR A 233 4.02 -16.33 -11.21
C TYR A 233 4.37 -17.47 -10.24
N ARG A 234 4.06 -17.30 -8.94
CA ARG A 234 4.24 -18.38 -7.95
C ARG A 234 3.44 -19.63 -8.31
N LEU A 235 2.17 -19.47 -8.69
CA LEU A 235 1.32 -20.61 -9.05
C LEU A 235 1.91 -21.40 -10.24
N VAL A 236 2.35 -20.70 -11.28
CA VAL A 236 2.99 -21.34 -12.45
C VAL A 236 4.26 -22.08 -12.03
N LEU A 237 5.09 -21.45 -11.19
CA LEU A 237 6.34 -22.04 -10.73
C LEU A 237 6.12 -23.33 -9.91
N VAL A 238 5.13 -23.34 -9.03
CA VAL A 238 4.79 -24.55 -8.25
C VAL A 238 4.21 -25.65 -9.14
N LEU A 239 3.41 -25.29 -10.16
CA LEU A 239 2.82 -26.26 -11.08
C LEU A 239 3.84 -26.90 -12.04
N GLN A 240 4.81 -26.12 -12.51
CA GLN A 240 5.83 -26.60 -13.46
C GLN A 240 6.99 -27.27 -12.75
N ASP A 241 7.50 -26.66 -11.69
CA ASP A 241 8.75 -27.07 -11.05
C ASP A 241 8.57 -27.78 -9.70
N GLY A 242 7.32 -28.00 -9.26
CA GLY A 242 7.04 -28.65 -7.97
C GLY A 242 7.57 -30.08 -7.86
N THR A 243 7.84 -30.76 -8.98
CA THR A 243 8.43 -32.12 -9.02
C THR A 243 9.90 -32.12 -9.45
N SER A 244 10.50 -30.95 -9.69
CA SER A 244 11.88 -30.85 -10.14
C SER A 244 12.86 -31.33 -9.05
N PRO A 245 13.99 -31.95 -9.41
CA PRO A 245 14.99 -32.41 -8.44
C PRO A 245 15.60 -31.24 -7.65
N ASP A 246 15.63 -30.04 -8.23
CA ASP A 246 16.19 -28.83 -7.62
C ASP A 246 15.21 -28.07 -6.72
N GLN A 247 14.64 -28.77 -5.74
CA GLN A 247 13.68 -28.21 -4.79
C GLN A 247 14.21 -26.96 -4.08
N THR A 248 15.52 -26.87 -3.81
CA THR A 248 16.15 -25.70 -3.16
C THR A 248 15.96 -24.40 -3.93
N ILE A 249 16.06 -24.47 -5.27
CA ILE A 249 15.94 -23.31 -6.16
C ILE A 249 14.48 -22.91 -6.29
N VAL A 250 13.60 -23.90 -6.47
CA VAL A 250 12.14 -23.70 -6.55
C VAL A 250 11.62 -23.01 -5.29
N PHE A 251 11.99 -23.51 -4.10
CA PHE A 251 11.60 -22.90 -2.83
C PHE A 251 12.12 -21.47 -2.68
N MET A 252 13.34 -21.17 -3.14
CA MET A 252 13.86 -19.80 -3.13
C MET A 252 13.02 -18.87 -4.02
N CYS A 253 12.66 -19.29 -5.22
CA CYS A 253 11.80 -18.51 -6.11
C CYS A 253 10.39 -18.32 -5.53
N VAL A 254 9.84 -19.33 -4.86
CA VAL A 254 8.58 -19.23 -4.11
C VAL A 254 8.69 -18.18 -2.99
N ILE A 255 9.80 -18.15 -2.26
CA ILE A 255 10.00 -17.16 -1.19
C ILE A 255 10.10 -15.75 -1.75
N MET A 256 10.91 -15.56 -2.81
CA MET A 256 11.07 -14.27 -3.47
C MET A 256 9.74 -13.73 -4.04
N SER A 257 8.94 -14.60 -4.67
CA SER A 257 7.60 -14.22 -5.16
C SER A 257 6.64 -13.88 -4.02
N GLY A 258 6.69 -14.60 -2.90
CA GLY A 258 5.95 -14.27 -1.69
C GLY A 258 6.33 -12.90 -1.08
N ASN A 259 7.62 -12.54 -1.11
CA ASN A 259 8.07 -11.20 -0.71
C ASN A 259 7.52 -10.12 -1.64
N ALA A 260 7.53 -10.38 -2.95
CA ALA A 260 7.02 -9.43 -3.93
C ALA A 260 5.51 -9.22 -3.76
N GLU A 261 4.73 -10.29 -3.62
CA GLU A 261 3.29 -10.22 -3.33
C GLU A 261 3.00 -9.46 -2.03
N GLY A 262 3.62 -9.87 -0.92
CA GLY A 262 3.40 -9.25 0.39
C GLY A 262 3.86 -7.79 0.44
N GLY A 263 5.02 -7.50 -0.15
CA GLY A 263 5.58 -6.15 -0.21
C GLY A 263 4.76 -5.20 -1.07
N VAL A 264 4.37 -5.63 -2.27
CA VAL A 264 3.48 -4.83 -3.15
C VAL A 264 2.11 -4.65 -2.51
N GLY A 265 1.57 -5.68 -1.85
CA GLY A 265 0.33 -5.60 -1.09
C GLY A 265 0.38 -4.58 0.05
N LEU A 266 1.46 -4.56 0.83
CA LEU A 266 1.70 -3.56 1.88
C LEU A 266 1.83 -2.14 1.32
N ILE A 267 2.59 -1.96 0.24
CA ILE A 267 2.72 -0.67 -0.44
C ILE A 267 1.35 -0.20 -0.94
N CYS A 268 0.58 -1.10 -1.57
CA CYS A 268 -0.78 -0.84 -2.04
C CYS A 268 -1.69 -0.38 -0.89
N ALA A 269 -1.63 -1.05 0.26
CA ALA A 269 -2.38 -0.64 1.45
C ALA A 269 -1.99 0.77 1.94
N CYS A 270 -0.75 1.21 1.73
CA CYS A 270 -0.27 2.54 2.13
C CYS A 270 -0.69 3.67 1.16
N LEU A 271 -0.92 3.37 -0.12
CA LEU A 271 -1.23 4.37 -1.16
C LEU A 271 -2.37 5.36 -0.83
N PRO A 272 -3.51 4.96 -0.22
CA PRO A 272 -4.60 5.90 0.07
C PRO A 272 -4.17 7.03 1.00
N VAL A 273 -3.32 6.72 1.98
CA VAL A 273 -2.81 7.68 2.97
C VAL A 273 -1.76 8.59 2.33
N LEU A 274 -0.87 8.02 1.52
CA LEU A 274 0.14 8.78 0.76
C LEU A 274 -0.48 9.81 -0.18
N ASN A 275 -1.58 9.45 -0.82
CA ASN A 275 -2.32 10.37 -1.69
C ASN A 275 -2.89 11.58 -0.95
N VAL A 276 -3.24 11.45 0.32
CA VAL A 276 -3.67 12.59 1.16
C VAL A 276 -2.49 13.52 1.43
N LEU A 277 -1.33 12.96 1.78
CA LEU A 277 -0.10 13.73 1.99
C LEU A 277 0.30 14.52 0.73
N LEU A 278 0.31 13.85 -0.43
CA LEU A 278 0.64 14.47 -1.72
C LEU A 278 -0.34 15.59 -2.10
N ALA A 279 -1.64 15.40 -1.84
CA ALA A 279 -2.64 16.44 -2.09
C ALA A 279 -2.40 17.68 -1.23
N HIS A 280 -2.04 17.52 0.05
CA HIS A 280 -1.69 18.63 0.93
C HIS A 280 -0.42 19.37 0.48
N TYR A 281 0.62 18.62 0.13
CA TYR A 281 1.89 19.23 -0.31
C TYR A 281 1.72 20.02 -1.61
N ARG A 282 0.96 19.49 -2.57
CA ARG A 282 0.63 20.20 -3.82
C ARG A 282 -0.17 21.48 -3.56
N LYS A 283 -1.12 21.46 -2.63
CA LYS A 283 -1.90 22.66 -2.29
C LYS A 283 -1.02 23.74 -1.65
N ASN A 284 -0.14 23.37 -0.72
CA ASN A 284 0.80 24.31 -0.10
C ASN A 284 1.78 24.90 -1.12
N TYR A 285 2.33 24.09 -2.03
CA TYR A 285 3.20 24.56 -3.11
C TYR A 285 2.48 25.52 -4.08
N SER A 286 1.22 25.23 -4.42
CA SER A 286 0.41 26.09 -5.30
C SER A 286 0.04 27.41 -4.63
N SER A 287 -0.29 27.41 -3.34
CA SER A 287 -0.56 28.63 -2.57
C SER A 287 0.70 29.48 -2.39
N GLN A 288 1.86 28.85 -2.24
CA GLN A 288 3.14 29.56 -2.12
C GLN A 288 3.61 30.17 -3.45
N LYS A 289 3.28 29.53 -4.59
CA LYS A 289 3.52 30.11 -5.92
C LYS A 289 2.65 31.36 -6.19
N TYR A 290 1.41 31.39 -5.67
CA TYR A 290 0.55 32.58 -5.75
C TYR A 290 1.07 33.74 -4.89
N TYR A 291 1.56 33.46 -3.67
CA TYR A 291 2.13 34.48 -2.78
C TYR A 291 3.43 35.10 -3.32
N ASN A 292 4.29 34.30 -3.95
CA ASN A 292 5.51 34.82 -4.56
C ASN A 292 5.24 35.65 -5.83
N GLN A 293 4.14 35.40 -6.55
CA GLN A 293 3.77 36.19 -7.73
C GLN A 293 3.11 37.54 -7.38
N SER A 294 2.44 37.64 -6.22
CA SER A 294 1.88 38.91 -5.72
C SER A 294 2.92 39.86 -5.10
N SER A 295 4.15 39.40 -4.86
CA SER A 295 5.23 40.22 -4.28
C SER A 295 6.06 40.99 -5.32
N GLU A 296 5.72 40.86 -6.62
CA GLU A 296 6.44 41.49 -7.74
C GLU A 296 5.55 42.46 -8.53
N ILE A 297 4.56 43.09 -7.88
CA ILE A 297 3.91 44.28 -8.42
C ILE A 297 4.69 45.49 -7.93
N GLN A 298 5.64 45.96 -8.75
CA GLN A 298 6.26 47.27 -8.59
C GLN A 298 5.15 48.34 -8.63
N LEU A 299 4.84 48.93 -7.48
CA LEU A 299 4.10 50.19 -7.42
C LEU A 299 4.96 51.27 -8.06
N GLY A 300 4.70 51.53 -9.35
CA GLY A 300 5.28 52.66 -10.07
C GLY A 300 4.79 53.97 -9.47
N ASP A 301 5.76 54.82 -9.10
CA ASP A 301 5.59 56.19 -8.61
C ASP A 301 4.66 57.01 -9.51
N ARG A 302 3.51 57.41 -8.97
CA ARG A 302 2.58 58.30 -9.68
C ARG A 302 2.77 59.73 -9.17
N LYS A 303 3.63 60.48 -9.86
CA LYS A 303 3.79 61.94 -9.68
C LYS A 303 2.44 62.65 -9.84
N THR A 304 2.09 63.42 -8.82
CA THR A 304 0.97 64.37 -8.80
C THR A 304 1.29 65.61 -9.64
N GLY A 305 0.44 65.90 -10.62
CA GLY A 305 0.46 67.14 -11.39
C GLY A 305 -0.96 67.58 -11.71
N SER A 306 -1.42 68.61 -11.01
CA SER A 306 -2.67 69.35 -11.27
C SER A 306 -2.57 70.14 -12.58
N THR A 307 -3.65 70.22 -13.36
CA THR A 307 -4.37 71.47 -13.70
C THR A 307 -5.56 71.22 -14.65
N SER A 308 -6.62 71.99 -14.38
CA SER A 308 -7.97 72.11 -14.95
C SER A 308 -8.07 72.51 -16.44
N LYS A 309 -9.11 72.03 -17.16
CA LYS A 309 -10.25 72.81 -17.72
C LYS A 309 -10.98 72.13 -18.91
N ASN A 310 -12.31 72.20 -18.86
CA ASN A 310 -13.33 72.42 -19.90
C ASN A 310 -13.64 71.44 -21.06
N ALA A 311 -14.90 70.98 -21.03
CA ALA A 311 -15.97 71.10 -22.05
C ALA A 311 -16.02 70.25 -23.36
N SER A 312 -17.27 69.79 -23.60
CA SER A 312 -17.99 69.46 -24.86
C SER A 312 -17.68 68.18 -25.67
N GLN A 313 -18.63 67.24 -25.60
CA GLN A 313 -19.49 66.74 -26.70
C GLN A 313 -18.86 66.10 -27.95
N SER A 314 -19.11 64.80 -28.13
CA SER A 314 -19.68 64.10 -29.32
C SER A 314 -19.09 62.67 -29.40
N GLN A 315 -19.93 61.64 -29.40
CA GLN A 315 -20.38 60.87 -30.57
C GLN A 315 -19.77 59.46 -30.59
N TRP A 316 -20.63 58.51 -30.93
CA TRP A 316 -20.47 57.07 -30.84
C TRP A 316 -19.44 56.52 -31.84
N ASP A 317 -18.60 55.58 -31.42
CA ASP A 317 -18.42 54.30 -32.13
C ASP A 317 -17.67 53.24 -31.32
N LYS A 318 -18.02 51.98 -31.63
CA LYS A 318 -17.71 50.71 -30.95
C LYS A 318 -16.21 50.35 -30.87
N ALA A 319 -15.78 49.77 -29.73
CA ALA A 319 -15.19 48.41 -29.67
C ALA A 319 -14.68 48.05 -28.26
N THR A 320 -15.14 46.89 -27.77
CA THR A 320 -14.42 45.87 -26.97
C THR A 320 -13.62 46.28 -25.71
N ASN A 321 -14.18 45.93 -24.53
CA ASN A 321 -13.58 45.06 -23.50
C ASN A 321 -14.12 45.46 -22.12
N PHE A 322 -15.15 44.73 -21.67
CA PHE A 322 -15.66 44.79 -20.31
C PHE A 322 -14.83 43.81 -19.47
N GLY A 323 -13.99 44.34 -18.58
CA GLY A 323 -13.11 43.55 -17.71
C GLY A 323 -13.03 44.16 -16.32
N ASP A 324 -13.75 43.52 -15.40
CA ASP A 324 -13.46 43.34 -13.97
C ASP A 324 -13.30 44.58 -13.06
N GLN A 325 -14.44 45.08 -12.58
CA GLN A 325 -14.57 45.46 -11.17
C GLN A 325 -15.57 44.53 -10.48
N SER A 326 -15.11 43.38 -10.00
CA SER A 326 -15.77 42.67 -8.91
C SER A 326 -14.79 41.74 -8.20
N HIS A 327 -14.98 41.60 -6.89
CA HIS A 327 -14.36 40.65 -5.97
C HIS A 327 -13.09 41.05 -5.22
N LEU A 328 -13.27 41.96 -4.27
CA LEU A 328 -12.63 41.99 -2.95
C LEU A 328 -13.74 42.61 -2.04
N ILE A 329 -14.28 42.04 -0.96
CA ILE A 329 -13.68 41.29 0.14
C ILE A 329 -14.78 40.54 0.95
N SER A 330 -14.40 39.37 1.45
CA SER A 330 -14.83 38.69 2.70
C SER A 330 -16.26 38.15 2.83
N PHE A 331 -16.37 36.83 2.67
CA PHE A 331 -17.36 36.03 3.38
C PHE A 331 -16.90 35.83 4.84
N ALA A 332 -17.46 36.60 5.76
CA ALA A 332 -17.72 36.14 7.11
C ALA A 332 -19.07 35.42 7.11
N GLY A 333 -19.03 34.10 7.28
CA GLY A 333 -20.23 33.27 7.28
C GLY A 333 -19.89 31.79 7.35
N ALA A 334 -19.67 31.31 8.57
CA ALA A 334 -20.07 29.96 8.93
C ALA A 334 -21.32 30.12 9.82
N PRO A 335 -22.45 29.54 9.40
CA PRO A 335 -23.10 28.62 10.31
C PRO A 335 -23.49 27.29 9.64
N GLU A 336 -23.53 26.27 10.51
CA GLU A 336 -24.23 24.99 10.39
C GLU A 336 -23.70 23.96 9.38
N ALA A 337 -23.24 22.77 9.77
CA ALA A 337 -23.85 21.83 10.72
C ALA A 337 -25.36 21.66 10.46
N ALA A 338 -25.71 21.19 9.28
CA ALA A 338 -27.00 20.54 9.05
C ALA A 338 -26.92 19.10 9.54
N ASP A 339 -27.09 18.94 10.85
CA ASP A 339 -27.65 17.74 11.46
C ASP A 339 -29.09 18.12 11.83
N SER A 340 -30.08 17.71 11.04
CA SER A 340 -31.49 17.82 11.44
C SER A 340 -32.37 16.91 10.57
N LEU A 341 -32.42 15.65 10.97
CA LEU A 341 -33.64 14.86 10.94
C LEU A 341 -34.53 15.35 12.11
N TYR A 342 -35.68 15.92 11.76
CA TYR A 342 -36.89 16.16 12.55
C TYR A 342 -36.82 15.99 14.08
N ASN A 343 -36.92 17.09 14.82
CA ASN A 343 -37.58 17.09 16.12
C ASN A 343 -38.25 18.44 16.41
N GLU A 344 -39.51 18.40 16.87
CA GLU A 344 -40.52 19.45 16.66
C GLU A 344 -40.75 20.36 17.87
N ASN A 345 -39.80 20.55 18.80
CA ASN A 345 -40.05 21.41 19.99
C ASN A 345 -38.75 21.99 20.62
N GLY A 346 -38.31 23.19 20.22
CA GLY A 346 -37.14 23.85 20.83
C GLY A 346 -37.07 25.37 20.68
N ILE A 347 -36.83 26.06 21.79
CA ILE A 347 -36.84 27.53 21.98
C ILE A 347 -35.74 28.24 21.16
N ARG A 348 -36.10 29.32 20.48
CA ARG A 348 -35.15 30.19 19.73
C ARG A 348 -34.56 31.28 20.64
N LYS A 349 -33.23 31.39 20.67
CA LYS A 349 -32.50 32.48 21.34
C LYS A 349 -31.92 33.41 20.28
N THR A 350 -32.41 34.64 20.22
CA THR A 350 -31.84 35.72 19.39
C THR A 350 -30.88 36.55 20.25
N VAL A 351 -29.68 36.79 19.73
CA VAL A 351 -28.69 37.69 20.35
C VAL A 351 -28.53 38.88 19.41
N ALA A 352 -28.84 40.08 19.89
CA ALA A 352 -28.54 41.31 19.17
C ALA A 352 -27.06 41.65 19.36
N VAL A 353 -26.37 41.97 18.28
CA VAL A 353 -24.98 42.41 18.29
C VAL A 353 -24.97 43.85 17.79
N GLU A 354 -24.55 44.77 18.66
CA GLU A 354 -24.34 46.17 18.34
C GLU A 354 -22.83 46.42 18.25
N GLN A 355 -22.38 47.09 17.19
CA GLN A 355 -20.98 47.35 16.93
C GLN A 355 -20.76 48.86 16.80
N THR A 356 -20.11 49.46 17.79
CA THR A 356 -19.66 50.85 17.75
C THR A 356 -18.27 50.93 17.12
N VAL A 357 -18.12 51.73 16.05
CA VAL A 357 -16.84 52.01 15.41
C VAL A 357 -16.38 53.40 15.83
N GLU A 358 -15.27 53.48 16.55
CA GLU A 358 -14.65 54.74 16.97
C GLU A 358 -13.66 55.18 15.88
N SER A 359 -13.98 56.27 15.18
CA SER A 359 -13.07 56.90 14.21
C SER A 359 -12.08 57.80 14.95
N ARG A 360 -10.80 57.49 14.82
CA ARG A 360 -9.71 58.30 15.38
C ARG A 360 -9.40 59.45 14.42
N ASP A 361 -9.89 60.65 14.74
CA ASP A 361 -9.49 61.87 14.04
C ASP A 361 -8.02 62.19 14.36
N SER A 362 -7.17 62.14 13.35
CA SER A 362 -5.82 62.69 13.40
C SER A 362 -5.91 64.19 13.14
N ASP A 363 -5.91 64.95 14.24
CA ASP A 363 -5.81 66.40 14.26
C ASP A 363 -4.49 66.89 13.66
N SER A 364 -4.61 67.84 12.75
CA SER A 364 -3.56 68.67 12.18
C SER A 364 -3.14 69.79 13.15
N ARG A 365 -1.84 69.89 13.43
CA ARG A 365 -1.12 71.17 13.60
C ARG A 365 0.29 71.05 13.05
#